data_AF-D9Y0X7-F1
#
_entry.id   AF-D9Y0X7-F1
#
_cell.length_a   1.000
_cell.length_b   1.000
_cell.length_c   1.000
_cell.angle_alpha   90.00
_cell.angle_beta   90.00
_cell.angle_gamma   90.00
#
_symmetry.space_group_name_H-M   'P 1'
#
loop_
_entity.id
_entity.type
_entity.pdbx_description
1 polymer ?
#
loop_
_entity_poly.entity_id
_entity_poly.type
_entity_poly.pdbx_seq_one_letter_code
_entity_poly.pdbx_strand_id
1 'polypeptide(L)'
;MTPRPVASSPGGDVTRSGDAVRYGHLRGGRSVRSGDGDIPEHARRQRRQQRRRPEHIVSLHFHRNPDGTTTGRNDANGFTVTHDEEEEVKRQLYEDAGWEYTPPPPPVPPGFHRFALVHDEFGDTGFTDERYAGLRARPPEGCVPVDRGCFALRCERPGRTLVDAVAGTVAEVRREHGLVMNGLGVEKPEEWYDAGHKNGYAAEIVAHLVLMAADRARRLGYGRREVVRLLDATGIDQAAG
;
A
#
# COMPACT_ATOMS: atom_id res chain seq x y z
N MET A 1 55.74 -27.04 31.20
CA MET A 1 54.62 -27.26 32.15
C MET A 1 53.32 -27.05 31.41
N THR A 2 52.41 -28.00 31.48
CA THR A 2 51.10 -27.97 30.81
C THR A 2 50.03 -28.37 31.82
N PRO A 3 48.91 -27.64 31.89
CA PRO A 3 47.64 -28.22 32.30
C PRO A 3 46.72 -28.47 31.10
N ARG A 4 45.74 -29.36 31.27
CA ARG A 4 44.77 -29.85 30.27
C ARG A 4 43.31 -29.48 30.68
N PRO A 5 42.27 -29.75 29.85
CA PRO A 5 40.97 -29.03 29.88
C PRO A 5 39.81 -29.75 30.59
N VAL A 6 38.72 -28.99 30.87
CA VAL A 6 37.36 -29.40 31.31
C VAL A 6 36.39 -28.26 30.93
N ALA A 7 35.12 -28.39 30.49
CA ALA A 7 34.38 -29.43 29.75
C ALA A 7 33.06 -28.82 29.14
N SER A 8 32.08 -29.66 28.80
CA SER A 8 30.85 -29.44 28.00
C SER A 8 29.65 -28.68 28.64
N SER A 9 28.79 -28.13 27.75
CA SER A 9 27.29 -27.98 27.72
C SER A 9 26.42 -28.58 28.86
N PRO A 10 25.15 -28.10 29.14
CA PRO A 10 24.13 -27.76 28.12
C PRO A 10 23.01 -26.72 28.45
N GLY A 11 22.21 -26.39 27.41
CA GLY A 11 20.72 -26.32 27.43
C GLY A 11 19.98 -25.22 28.21
N GLY A 12 19.01 -24.55 27.56
CA GLY A 12 18.09 -23.63 28.25
C GLY A 12 17.14 -22.85 27.33
N ASP A 13 16.02 -23.48 26.94
CA ASP A 13 14.92 -22.84 26.22
C ASP A 13 14.11 -21.92 27.16
N VAL A 14 13.74 -20.70 26.73
CA VAL A 14 12.87 -19.80 27.52
C VAL A 14 11.85 -19.09 26.62
N THR A 15 10.76 -19.78 26.33
CA THR A 15 9.48 -19.14 25.99
C THR A 15 8.97 -18.35 27.18
N ARG A 16 8.67 -17.05 27.02
CA ARG A 16 8.01 -16.26 28.08
C ARG A 16 6.57 -15.91 27.71
N SER A 17 5.64 -16.55 28.42
CA SER A 17 4.20 -16.25 28.41
C SER A 17 3.93 -14.80 28.83
N GLY A 18 2.87 -14.19 28.27
CA GLY A 18 2.39 -12.84 28.57
C GLY A 18 0.89 -12.84 28.84
N ASP A 19 0.55 -12.65 30.11
CA ASP A 19 -0.75 -12.88 30.74
C ASP A 19 -2.01 -12.28 30.08
N ALA A 20 -3.10 -13.05 30.11
CA ALA A 20 -4.45 -12.58 29.83
C ALA A 20 -5.13 -12.07 31.12
N VAL A 21 -5.58 -10.81 31.12
CA VAL A 21 -6.33 -10.22 32.25
C VAL A 21 -7.83 -10.54 32.11
N ARG A 22 -8.37 -11.29 33.08
CA ARG A 22 -9.82 -11.49 33.25
C ARG A 22 -10.44 -10.31 34.01
N TYR A 23 -11.66 -9.90 33.63
CA TYR A 23 -12.55 -9.20 34.55
C TYR A 23 -13.99 -9.71 34.50
N GLY A 24 -14.51 -10.04 35.68
CA GLY A 24 -15.85 -9.62 36.14
C GLY A 24 -17.08 -10.15 35.41
N HIS A 25 -17.53 -11.35 35.77
CA HIS A 25 -18.87 -11.83 35.43
C HIS A 25 -19.90 -11.25 36.42
N LEU A 26 -20.98 -10.61 35.93
CA LEU A 26 -22.20 -10.36 36.72
C LEU A 26 -23.41 -10.92 35.96
N ARG A 27 -24.21 -11.73 36.66
CA ARG A 27 -25.43 -12.35 36.12
C ARG A 27 -26.62 -11.39 36.20
N GLY A 28 -27.31 -11.19 35.09
CA GLY A 28 -28.67 -10.64 35.04
C GLY A 28 -29.35 -11.22 33.80
N GLY A 29 -30.30 -12.14 34.00
CA GLY A 29 -30.81 -12.96 32.89
C GLY A 29 -32.03 -12.38 32.19
N ARG A 30 -32.16 -12.69 30.89
CA ARG A 30 -33.40 -13.20 30.29
C ARG A 30 -33.09 -13.82 28.93
N SER A 31 -33.60 -15.03 28.70
CA SER A 31 -33.57 -15.67 27.38
C SER A 31 -34.52 -14.92 26.46
N VAL A 32 -34.00 -14.38 25.35
CA VAL A 32 -34.79 -13.89 24.23
C VAL A 32 -34.34 -14.65 23.00
N ARG A 33 -35.27 -15.39 22.38
CA ARG A 33 -35.06 -15.97 21.06
C ARG A 33 -35.12 -14.85 20.03
N SER A 34 -33.97 -14.46 19.51
CA SER A 34 -33.85 -13.86 18.18
C SER A 34 -33.46 -15.03 17.26
N GLY A 35 -34.33 -15.54 16.39
CA GLY A 35 -35.25 -14.81 15.53
C GLY A 35 -34.56 -14.71 14.18
N ASP A 36 -35.06 -15.43 13.19
CA ASP A 36 -34.41 -15.59 11.88
C ASP A 36 -34.16 -14.23 11.23
N GLY A 37 -32.91 -13.77 11.34
CA GLY A 37 -32.48 -12.51 10.75
C GLY A 37 -32.45 -12.67 9.24
N ASP A 38 -33.40 -12.04 8.56
CA ASP A 38 -33.41 -11.98 7.10
C ASP A 38 -32.13 -11.32 6.60
N ILE A 39 -31.20 -12.14 6.12
CA ILE A 39 -29.97 -11.69 5.47
C ILE A 39 -30.38 -10.73 4.35
N PRO A 40 -29.98 -9.44 4.39
CA PRO A 40 -30.42 -8.44 3.43
C PRO A 40 -30.19 -8.89 1.99
N GLU A 41 -31.09 -8.53 1.06
CA GLU A 41 -30.99 -9.01 -0.32
C GLU A 41 -29.66 -8.61 -0.99
N HIS A 42 -29.09 -7.46 -0.63
CA HIS A 42 -27.75 -7.04 -1.08
C HIS A 42 -26.66 -8.03 -0.61
N ALA A 43 -26.71 -8.49 0.65
CA ALA A 43 -25.75 -9.45 1.19
C ALA A 43 -25.98 -10.87 0.62
N ARG A 44 -27.24 -11.24 0.32
CA ARG A 44 -27.57 -12.46 -0.44
C ARG A 44 -27.07 -12.37 -1.89
N ARG A 45 -27.14 -11.20 -2.54
CA ARG A 45 -26.61 -10.94 -3.90
C ARG A 45 -25.07 -10.97 -3.93
N GLN A 46 -24.40 -10.29 -3.00
CA GLN A 46 -22.94 -10.34 -2.85
C GLN A 46 -22.44 -11.77 -2.62
N ARG A 47 -23.06 -12.55 -1.71
CA ARG A 47 -22.72 -13.97 -1.52
C ARG A 47 -23.01 -14.85 -2.74
N ARG A 48 -24.01 -14.50 -3.57
CA ARG A 48 -24.30 -15.19 -4.84
C ARG A 48 -23.35 -14.77 -5.98
N GLN A 49 -22.82 -13.55 -5.97
CA GLN A 49 -21.75 -13.12 -6.88
C GLN A 49 -20.41 -13.76 -6.49
N GLN A 50 -20.05 -13.76 -5.21
CA GLN A 50 -18.87 -14.46 -4.69
C GLN A 50 -18.90 -15.97 -4.97
N ARG A 51 -20.06 -16.62 -4.86
CA ARG A 51 -20.26 -18.04 -5.23
C ARG A 51 -20.45 -18.30 -6.73
N ARG A 52 -20.27 -17.29 -7.59
CA ARG A 52 -20.33 -17.41 -9.06
C ARG A 52 -19.05 -16.93 -9.76
N ARG A 53 -17.89 -17.09 -9.11
CA ARG A 53 -16.58 -17.13 -9.80
C ARG A 53 -16.11 -18.57 -10.01
N PRO A 54 -16.39 -19.20 -11.17
CA PRO A 54 -15.61 -20.30 -11.70
C PRO A 54 -14.46 -19.73 -12.54
N GLU A 55 -13.54 -19.02 -11.89
CA GLU A 55 -12.28 -18.61 -12.50
C GLU A 55 -11.17 -19.20 -11.64
N HIS A 56 -10.34 -20.06 -12.23
CA HIS A 56 -9.02 -20.32 -11.68
C HIS A 56 -8.26 -19.01 -11.76
N ILE A 57 -8.28 -18.24 -10.66
CA ILE A 57 -7.37 -17.11 -10.51
C ILE A 57 -5.97 -17.71 -10.48
N VAL A 58 -5.27 -17.60 -11.60
CA VAL A 58 -3.86 -17.98 -11.72
C VAL A 58 -3.09 -17.05 -10.81
N SER A 59 -2.79 -17.51 -9.60
CA SER A 59 -2.01 -16.76 -8.61
C SER A 59 -0.54 -17.12 -8.71
N LEU A 60 0.27 -16.09 -8.98
CA LEU A 60 1.71 -16.13 -8.86
C LEU A 60 2.10 -15.67 -7.45
N HIS A 61 2.75 -16.54 -6.68
CA HIS A 61 3.24 -16.25 -5.33
C HIS A 61 4.75 -16.10 -5.31
N PHE A 62 5.22 -15.18 -4.48
CA PHE A 62 6.63 -14.89 -4.27
C PHE A 62 6.96 -14.98 -2.78
N HIS A 63 8.02 -15.69 -2.44
CA HIS A 63 8.53 -15.81 -1.08
C HIS A 63 10.03 -15.53 -1.07
N ARG A 64 10.46 -14.62 -0.20
CA ARG A 64 11.88 -14.34 0.00
C ARG A 64 12.43 -15.22 1.12
N ASN A 65 13.38 -16.08 0.78
CA ASN A 65 13.94 -17.09 1.66
C ASN A 65 14.95 -16.50 2.67
N PRO A 66 15.18 -17.16 3.82
CA PRO A 66 16.19 -16.73 4.80
C PRO A 66 17.64 -16.72 4.28
N ASP A 67 17.93 -17.49 3.22
CA ASP A 67 19.24 -17.54 2.56
C ASP A 67 19.48 -16.37 1.58
N GLY A 68 18.49 -15.51 1.37
CA GLY A 68 18.54 -14.35 0.49
C GLY A 68 17.92 -14.58 -0.90
N THR A 69 17.69 -15.83 -1.30
CA THR A 69 17.03 -16.18 -2.58
C THR A 69 15.54 -15.84 -2.57
N THR A 70 14.93 -15.82 -3.75
CA THR A 70 13.47 -15.74 -3.91
C THR A 70 12.95 -17.03 -4.54
N THR A 71 11.87 -17.58 -3.99
CA THR A 71 11.10 -18.66 -4.58
C THR A 71 9.78 -18.12 -5.13
N GLY A 72 9.51 -18.42 -6.39
CA GLY A 72 8.25 -18.15 -7.08
C GLY A 72 7.46 -19.42 -7.31
N ARG A 73 6.13 -19.33 -7.25
CA ARG A 73 5.20 -20.45 -7.50
C ARG A 73 4.00 -20.00 -8.33
N ASN A 74 3.64 -20.78 -9.35
CA ASN A 74 2.37 -20.68 -10.06
C ASN A 74 1.40 -21.72 -9.49
N ASP A 75 0.29 -21.29 -8.89
CA ASP A 75 -0.69 -22.21 -8.30
C ASP A 75 -1.57 -22.93 -9.34
N ALA A 76 -1.62 -22.45 -10.59
CA ALA A 76 -2.48 -23.05 -11.62
C ALA A 76 -1.96 -24.41 -12.10
N ASN A 77 -0.64 -24.60 -12.11
CA ASN A 77 0.04 -25.81 -12.58
C ASN A 77 1.04 -26.41 -11.56
N GLY A 78 1.35 -25.68 -10.48
CA GLY A 78 2.34 -26.09 -9.47
C GLY A 78 3.80 -25.80 -9.84
N PHE A 79 4.07 -25.13 -10.96
CA PHE A 79 5.43 -24.73 -11.34
C PHE A 79 6.06 -23.88 -10.24
N THR A 80 7.34 -24.13 -9.95
CA THR A 80 8.09 -23.50 -8.88
C THR A 80 9.52 -23.25 -9.34
N VAL A 81 10.02 -22.04 -9.12
CA VAL A 81 11.38 -21.60 -9.48
C VAL A 81 12.01 -20.90 -8.27
N THR A 82 13.30 -21.14 -8.03
CA THR A 82 14.07 -20.43 -7.00
C THR A 82 15.33 -19.84 -7.64
N HIS A 83 15.59 -18.55 -7.40
CA HIS A 83 16.74 -17.84 -7.94
C HIS A 83 17.23 -16.79 -6.93
N ASP A 84 18.49 -16.35 -7.03
CA ASP A 84 19.03 -15.27 -6.19
C ASP A 84 18.51 -13.89 -6.66
N GLU A 85 18.42 -13.68 -7.98
CA GLU A 85 17.75 -12.52 -8.58
C GLU A 85 16.21 -12.68 -8.62
N GLU A 86 15.48 -11.79 -7.94
CA GLU A 86 14.00 -11.76 -7.89
C GLU A 86 13.33 -11.57 -9.27
N GLU A 87 13.97 -10.83 -10.18
CA GLU A 87 13.42 -10.58 -11.52
C GLU A 87 13.46 -11.82 -12.43
N GLU A 88 14.44 -12.70 -12.23
CA GLU A 88 14.51 -13.97 -12.98
C GLU A 88 13.40 -14.94 -12.52
N VAL A 89 13.07 -14.93 -11.23
CA VAL A 89 11.89 -15.62 -10.68
C VAL A 89 10.60 -15.09 -11.33
N LYS A 90 10.43 -13.76 -11.43
CA LYS A 90 9.27 -13.14 -12.07
C LYS A 90 9.18 -13.50 -13.54
N ARG A 91 10.28 -13.37 -14.29
CA ARG A 91 10.35 -13.68 -15.72
C ARG A 91 9.90 -15.13 -15.99
N GLN A 92 10.50 -16.10 -15.30
CA GLN A 92 10.15 -17.51 -15.48
C GLN A 92 8.69 -17.83 -15.09
N LEU A 93 8.15 -17.21 -14.03
CA LEU A 93 6.74 -17.39 -13.66
C LEU A 93 5.77 -16.79 -14.68
N TYR A 94 6.08 -15.63 -15.26
CA TYR A 94 5.26 -15.02 -16.30
C TYR A 94 5.29 -15.85 -17.60
N GLU A 95 6.48 -16.32 -18.00
CA GLU A 95 6.65 -17.21 -19.14
C GLU A 95 5.86 -18.53 -18.98
N ASP A 96 5.91 -19.15 -17.79
CA ASP A 96 5.13 -20.35 -17.45
C ASP A 96 3.61 -20.09 -17.42
N ALA A 97 3.17 -18.93 -16.93
CA ALA A 97 1.76 -18.52 -16.96
C ALA A 97 1.25 -18.15 -18.37
N GLY A 98 2.14 -18.07 -19.38
CA GLY A 98 1.82 -17.57 -20.71
C GLY A 98 1.50 -16.06 -20.72
N TRP A 99 2.01 -15.31 -19.74
CA TRP A 99 1.80 -13.88 -19.57
C TRP A 99 2.97 -13.09 -20.16
N GLU A 100 2.68 -11.92 -20.73
CA GLU A 100 3.72 -11.02 -21.23
C GLU A 100 4.54 -10.45 -20.07
N TYR A 101 5.78 -10.91 -19.92
CA TYR A 101 6.73 -10.33 -18.98
C TYR A 101 7.24 -8.98 -19.52
N THR A 102 6.80 -7.89 -18.90
CA THR A 102 7.41 -6.58 -19.08
C THR A 102 8.56 -6.43 -18.08
N PRO A 103 9.83 -6.35 -18.51
CA PRO A 103 10.95 -6.18 -17.60
C PRO A 103 10.84 -4.84 -16.83
N PRO A 104 11.40 -4.75 -15.61
CA PRO A 104 11.40 -3.51 -14.86
C PRO A 104 12.11 -2.40 -15.65
N PRO A 105 11.62 -1.16 -15.58
CA PRO A 105 12.25 -0.05 -16.29
C PRO A 105 13.66 0.20 -15.74
N PRO A 106 14.58 0.75 -16.56
CA PRO A 106 15.97 0.96 -16.15
C PRO A 106 16.08 1.82 -14.88
N PRO A 107 17.14 1.60 -14.07
CA PRO A 107 17.37 2.39 -12.87
C PRO A 107 17.48 3.87 -13.21
N VAL A 108 16.86 4.71 -12.39
CA VAL A 108 16.95 6.17 -12.54
C VAL A 108 18.35 6.67 -12.16
N PRO A 109 18.81 7.81 -12.72
CA PRO A 109 20.10 8.40 -12.35
C PRO A 109 20.21 8.69 -10.84
N PRO A 110 21.42 8.71 -10.27
CA PRO A 110 21.62 9.11 -8.87
C PRO A 110 20.97 10.47 -8.55
N GLY A 111 20.16 10.52 -7.49
CA GLY A 111 19.40 11.71 -7.10
C GLY A 111 18.07 11.91 -7.82
N PHE A 112 17.70 11.03 -8.77
CA PHE A 112 16.36 10.96 -9.33
C PHE A 112 15.53 9.86 -8.65
N HIS A 113 14.21 10.03 -8.65
CA HIS A 113 13.24 9.14 -8.04
C HIS A 113 12.11 8.86 -9.02
N ARG A 114 11.75 7.57 -9.17
CA ARG A 114 10.65 7.08 -10.02
C ARG A 114 9.40 6.89 -9.15
N PHE A 115 8.28 7.53 -9.48
CA PHE A 115 7.02 7.35 -8.77
C PHE A 115 5.79 7.62 -9.65
N ALA A 116 4.62 7.23 -9.19
CA ALA A 116 3.34 7.65 -9.74
C ALA A 116 2.68 8.65 -8.78
N LEU A 117 2.02 9.67 -9.32
CA LEU A 117 1.09 10.53 -8.60
C LEU A 117 -0.31 10.30 -9.17
N VAL A 118 -1.31 10.18 -8.30
CA VAL A 118 -2.70 9.91 -8.69
C VAL A 118 -3.61 10.99 -8.12
N HIS A 119 -4.64 11.35 -8.88
CA HIS A 119 -5.77 12.15 -8.39
C HIS A 119 -6.97 11.21 -8.20
N ASP A 120 -7.02 10.57 -7.04
CA ASP A 120 -8.13 9.71 -6.61
C ASP A 120 -9.27 10.61 -6.11
N GLU A 121 -10.21 10.91 -7.00
CA GLU A 121 -11.45 11.61 -6.69
C GLU A 121 -12.60 10.60 -6.80
N PHE A 122 -13.39 10.45 -5.73
CA PHE A 122 -14.38 9.37 -5.57
C PHE A 122 -15.67 9.57 -6.40
N GLY A 123 -15.54 9.91 -7.69
CA GLY A 123 -16.63 10.10 -8.65
C GLY A 123 -16.18 9.81 -10.09
N ASP A 124 -17.06 10.03 -11.08
CA ASP A 124 -16.85 9.67 -12.50
C ASP A 124 -15.81 10.54 -13.26
N THR A 125 -14.71 10.95 -12.62
CA THR A 125 -13.65 11.75 -13.25
C THR A 125 -12.65 10.87 -13.98
N GLY A 126 -12.92 10.56 -15.25
CA GLY A 126 -12.01 9.82 -16.11
C GLY A 126 -10.73 10.59 -16.47
N PHE A 127 -9.72 9.90 -17.01
CA PHE A 127 -8.45 10.49 -17.46
C PHE A 127 -8.61 11.69 -18.42
N THR A 128 -9.72 11.75 -19.16
CA THR A 128 -10.04 12.80 -20.15
C THR A 128 -10.77 14.03 -19.58
N ASP A 129 -11.17 14.04 -18.30
CA ASP A 129 -11.88 15.17 -17.65
C ASP A 129 -11.16 16.52 -17.90
N GLU A 130 -11.92 17.57 -18.14
CA GLU A 130 -11.41 18.90 -18.51
C GLU A 130 -10.50 19.50 -17.43
N ARG A 131 -10.69 19.16 -16.14
CA ARG A 131 -9.83 19.63 -15.05
C ARG A 131 -8.36 19.26 -15.26
N TYR A 132 -8.09 18.10 -15.87
CA TYR A 132 -6.74 17.64 -16.14
C TYR A 132 -6.17 18.16 -17.47
N ALA A 133 -6.94 18.91 -18.28
CA ALA A 133 -6.49 19.38 -19.59
C ALA A 133 -5.19 20.22 -19.52
N GLY A 134 -5.05 21.05 -18.47
CA GLY A 134 -3.83 21.82 -18.22
C GLY A 134 -2.61 20.94 -17.96
N LEU A 135 -2.76 19.88 -17.16
CA LEU A 135 -1.70 18.90 -16.87
C LEU A 135 -1.40 17.99 -18.07
N ARG A 136 -2.41 17.63 -18.88
CA ARG A 136 -2.22 16.87 -20.11
C ARG A 136 -1.43 17.67 -21.16
N ALA A 137 -1.70 18.97 -21.28
CA ALA A 137 -1.02 19.84 -22.24
C ALA A 137 0.39 20.27 -21.79
N ARG A 138 0.60 20.46 -20.48
CA ARG A 138 1.88 20.90 -19.90
C ARG A 138 2.11 20.19 -18.56
N PRO A 139 2.54 18.92 -18.56
CA PRO A 139 2.89 18.23 -17.32
C PRO A 139 4.17 18.82 -16.71
N PRO A 140 4.38 18.65 -15.40
CA PRO A 140 5.67 18.88 -14.74
C PRO A 140 6.84 18.23 -15.50
N GLU A 141 8.01 18.87 -15.53
CA GLU A 141 9.19 18.28 -16.20
C GLU A 141 9.50 16.90 -15.60
N GLY A 142 9.78 15.91 -16.45
CA GLY A 142 10.01 14.52 -16.02
C GLY A 142 8.75 13.73 -15.65
N CYS A 143 7.54 14.30 -15.79
CA CYS A 143 6.27 13.61 -15.60
C CYS A 143 5.51 13.43 -16.92
N VAL A 144 4.84 12.28 -17.06
CA VAL A 144 4.00 11.92 -18.21
C VAL A 144 2.59 11.56 -17.73
N PRO A 145 1.53 12.20 -18.25
CA PRO A 145 0.15 11.80 -17.99
C PRO A 145 -0.11 10.37 -18.48
N VAL A 146 -0.71 9.54 -17.62
CA VAL A 146 -1.09 8.16 -17.92
C VAL A 146 -2.48 7.86 -17.39
N ASP A 147 -3.25 7.10 -18.17
CA ASP A 147 -4.52 6.54 -17.73
C ASP A 147 -4.26 5.27 -16.91
N ARG A 148 -4.86 5.18 -15.72
CA ARG A 148 -4.83 3.99 -14.85
C ARG A 148 -6.24 3.60 -14.38
N GLY A 149 -7.28 3.99 -15.11
CA GLY A 149 -8.67 4.02 -14.62
C GLY A 149 -9.02 5.32 -13.88
N CYS A 150 -8.01 6.10 -13.51
CA CYS A 150 -8.08 7.46 -12.98
C CYS A 150 -6.94 8.30 -13.60
N PHE A 151 -6.95 9.62 -13.37
CA PHE A 151 -5.87 10.48 -13.85
C PHE A 151 -4.61 10.32 -12.99
N ALA A 152 -3.50 9.94 -13.65
CA ALA A 152 -2.21 9.80 -13.00
C ALA A 152 -1.07 10.43 -13.80
N LEU A 153 0.03 10.73 -13.10
CA LEU A 153 1.31 11.13 -13.66
C LEU A 153 2.35 10.04 -13.33
N ARG A 154 3.06 9.53 -14.33
CA ARG A 154 4.29 8.74 -14.13
C ARG A 154 5.48 9.70 -14.16
N CYS A 155 6.22 9.80 -13.05
CA CYS A 155 7.26 10.80 -12.85
C CYS A 155 8.64 10.16 -12.61
N GLU A 156 9.68 10.77 -13.18
CA GLU A 156 11.10 10.54 -12.89
C GLU A 156 11.72 11.90 -12.57
N ARG A 157 11.87 12.21 -11.27
CA ARG A 157 12.10 13.58 -10.77
C ARG A 157 13.32 13.67 -9.85
N PRO A 158 14.09 14.76 -9.88
CA PRO A 158 15.21 14.96 -8.96
C PRO A 158 14.70 15.24 -7.53
N GLY A 159 15.46 14.81 -6.53
CA GLY A 159 15.21 15.11 -5.11
C GLY A 159 16.24 14.46 -4.18
N ARG A 160 16.40 14.99 -2.97
CA ARG A 160 17.32 14.39 -1.98
C ARG A 160 16.82 13.02 -1.51
N THR A 161 15.51 12.86 -1.43
CA THR A 161 14.81 11.62 -1.12
C THR A 161 13.55 11.52 -1.97
N LEU A 162 12.96 10.33 -2.06
CA LEU A 162 11.69 10.10 -2.76
C LEU A 162 10.59 11.02 -2.22
N VAL A 163 10.50 11.20 -0.90
CA VAL A 163 9.53 12.09 -0.25
C VAL A 163 9.75 13.56 -0.63
N ASP A 164 11.01 13.99 -0.76
CA ASP A 164 11.37 15.34 -1.21
C ASP A 164 10.95 15.58 -2.69
N ALA A 165 11.17 14.59 -3.56
CA ALA A 165 10.78 14.63 -4.98
C ALA A 165 9.26 14.62 -5.17
N VAL A 166 8.54 13.79 -4.41
CA VAL A 166 7.07 13.75 -4.38
C VAL A 166 6.51 15.08 -3.89
N ALA A 167 6.97 15.60 -2.74
CA ALA A 167 6.50 16.87 -2.18
C ALA A 167 6.73 18.05 -3.15
N GLY A 168 7.92 18.13 -3.78
CA GLY A 168 8.20 19.16 -4.78
C GLY A 168 7.25 19.09 -5.98
N THR A 169 6.94 17.87 -6.45
CA THR A 169 6.05 17.67 -7.62
C THR A 169 4.59 17.97 -7.28
N VAL A 170 4.08 17.57 -6.11
CA VAL A 170 2.72 17.92 -5.66
C VAL A 170 2.59 19.45 -5.50
N ALA A 171 3.59 20.12 -4.93
CA ALA A 171 3.58 21.58 -4.77
C ALA A 171 3.63 22.32 -6.12
N GLU A 172 4.37 21.79 -7.12
CA GLU A 172 4.39 22.30 -8.50
C GLU A 172 3.03 22.14 -9.18
N VAL A 173 2.45 20.93 -9.15
CA VAL A 173 1.12 20.67 -9.73
C VAL A 173 0.05 21.58 -9.11
N ARG A 174 0.06 21.74 -7.78
CA ARG A 174 -0.86 22.65 -7.08
C ARG A 174 -0.68 24.11 -7.50
N ARG A 175 0.57 24.58 -7.60
CA ARG A 175 0.89 25.97 -7.95
C ARG A 175 0.55 26.31 -9.41
N GLU A 176 0.77 25.38 -10.34
CA GLU A 176 0.63 25.65 -11.78
C GLU A 176 -0.71 25.22 -12.38
N HIS A 177 -1.41 24.27 -11.74
CA HIS A 177 -2.65 23.69 -12.25
C HIS A 177 -3.82 23.72 -11.25
N GLY A 178 -3.60 24.15 -10.01
CA GLY A 178 -4.65 24.22 -8.98
C GLY A 178 -5.13 22.85 -8.45
N LEU A 179 -4.43 21.77 -8.78
CA LEU A 179 -4.79 20.39 -8.41
C LEU A 179 -3.85 19.83 -7.34
N VAL A 180 -4.37 18.98 -6.46
CA VAL A 180 -3.58 18.32 -5.41
C VAL A 180 -3.60 16.81 -5.66
N MET A 181 -2.56 16.30 -6.29
CA MET A 181 -2.38 14.85 -6.44
C MET A 181 -2.31 14.22 -5.04
N ASN A 182 -3.27 13.36 -4.73
CA ASN A 182 -3.58 12.92 -3.36
C ASN A 182 -3.21 11.45 -3.10
N GLY A 183 -2.86 10.68 -4.13
CA GLY A 183 -2.43 9.29 -4.05
C GLY A 183 -1.08 9.01 -4.72
N LEU A 184 -0.47 7.88 -4.37
CA LEU A 184 0.66 7.28 -5.09
C LEU A 184 0.24 6.00 -5.87
N GLY A 185 -1.06 5.75 -6.02
CA GLY A 185 -1.59 4.52 -6.62
C GLY A 185 -1.48 3.30 -5.69
N VAL A 186 -1.67 3.49 -4.38
CA VAL A 186 -1.87 2.39 -3.43
C VAL A 186 -3.34 1.97 -3.54
N GLU A 187 -3.61 0.69 -3.75
CA GLU A 187 -4.98 0.22 -4.02
C GLU A 187 -5.96 0.46 -2.85
N LYS A 188 -7.23 0.71 -3.22
CA LYS A 188 -8.43 0.70 -2.36
C LYS A 188 -8.58 1.78 -1.27
N PRO A 189 -8.12 3.05 -1.44
CA PRO A 189 -8.40 4.10 -0.46
C PRO A 189 -9.90 4.40 -0.29
N GLU A 190 -10.73 4.13 -1.32
CA GLU A 190 -12.18 4.33 -1.31
C GLU A 190 -12.92 3.39 -0.35
N GLU A 191 -12.37 2.19 -0.06
CA GLU A 191 -12.94 1.27 0.94
C GLU A 191 -12.85 1.83 2.37
N TRP A 192 -12.12 2.94 2.57
CA TRP A 192 -11.78 3.53 3.86
C TRP A 192 -12.32 4.97 4.05
N TYR A 193 -13.21 5.44 3.16
CA TYR A 193 -13.70 6.83 3.21
C TYR A 193 -15.23 6.93 3.22
N ASP A 194 -15.79 7.34 4.37
CA ASP A 194 -17.20 7.74 4.52
C ASP A 194 -17.28 9.24 4.84
N ALA A 195 -17.64 10.04 3.83
CA ALA A 195 -17.56 11.50 3.83
C ALA A 195 -18.71 12.18 4.61
N GLY A 196 -19.05 11.69 5.81
CA GLY A 196 -20.20 12.16 6.60
C GLY A 196 -19.87 13.11 7.77
N HIS A 197 -18.75 12.92 8.48
CA HIS A 197 -18.52 13.64 9.74
C HIS A 197 -17.05 13.80 10.14
N LYS A 198 -16.65 15.03 10.52
CA LYS A 198 -15.27 15.37 10.95
C LYS A 198 -14.78 14.65 12.21
N ASN A 199 -15.68 14.03 12.98
CA ASN A 199 -15.40 13.26 14.18
C ASN A 199 -15.91 11.80 14.05
N GLY A 200 -16.14 11.31 12.83
CA GLY A 200 -16.58 9.93 12.56
C GLY A 200 -15.43 8.98 12.22
N TYR A 201 -15.76 7.75 11.81
CA TYR A 201 -14.79 6.70 11.48
C TYR A 201 -13.77 7.12 10.39
N ALA A 202 -14.20 7.91 9.38
CA ALA A 202 -13.28 8.48 8.39
C ALA A 202 -12.19 9.40 9.00
N ALA A 203 -12.50 10.10 10.09
CA ALA A 203 -11.50 10.92 10.81
C ALA A 203 -10.54 10.06 11.65
N GLU A 204 -11.01 8.94 12.21
CA GLU A 204 -10.14 7.93 12.84
C GLU A 204 -9.17 7.33 11.81
N ILE A 205 -9.62 7.10 10.58
CA ILE A 205 -8.79 6.61 9.48
C ILE A 205 -7.73 7.63 9.07
N VAL A 206 -8.08 8.93 8.94
CA VAL A 206 -7.08 10.00 8.72
C VAL A 206 -6.02 10.01 9.83
N ALA A 207 -6.44 9.95 11.10
CA ALA A 207 -5.51 9.89 12.23
C ALA A 207 -4.63 8.63 12.19
N HIS A 208 -5.20 7.47 11.85
CA HIS A 208 -4.49 6.21 11.72
C HIS A 208 -3.43 6.26 10.62
N LEU A 209 -3.78 6.77 9.43
CA LEU A 209 -2.86 6.93 8.30
C LEU A 209 -1.68 7.86 8.65
N VAL A 210 -1.93 8.97 9.34
CA VAL A 210 -0.87 9.88 9.80
C VAL A 210 0.05 9.21 10.83
N LEU A 211 -0.50 8.44 11.78
CA LEU A 211 0.28 7.68 12.76
C LEU A 211 1.14 6.59 12.10
N MET A 212 0.58 5.84 11.14
CA MET A 212 1.33 4.86 10.36
C MET A 212 2.43 5.51 9.52
N ALA A 213 2.14 6.65 8.88
CA ALA A 213 3.12 7.40 8.11
C ALA A 213 4.27 7.88 9.00
N ALA A 214 3.98 8.38 10.21
CA ALA A 214 5.01 8.82 11.16
C ALA A 214 5.92 7.67 11.65
N ASP A 215 5.35 6.50 11.99
CA ASP A 215 6.17 5.35 12.41
C ASP A 215 7.02 4.78 11.25
N ARG A 216 6.42 4.64 10.06
CA ARG A 216 7.14 4.20 8.86
C ARG A 216 8.24 5.18 8.46
N ALA A 217 7.97 6.48 8.50
CA ALA A 217 8.96 7.52 8.24
C ALA A 217 10.17 7.39 9.17
N ARG A 218 9.92 7.26 10.49
CA ARG A 218 10.96 7.03 11.50
C ARG A 218 11.78 5.76 11.23
N ARG A 219 11.13 4.64 10.86
CA ARG A 219 11.82 3.38 10.54
C ARG A 219 12.69 3.46 9.27
N LEU A 220 12.28 4.27 8.30
CA LEU A 220 13.00 4.49 7.04
C LEU A 220 14.06 5.61 7.14
N GLY A 221 14.20 6.25 8.31
CA GLY A 221 15.18 7.32 8.53
C GLY A 221 14.73 8.73 8.08
N TYR A 222 13.49 8.89 7.62
CA TYR A 222 12.95 10.20 7.24
C TYR A 222 12.75 11.10 8.48
N GLY A 223 13.19 12.35 8.37
CA GLY A 223 13.03 13.34 9.43
C GLY A 223 11.64 13.99 9.42
N ARG A 224 11.19 14.51 10.58
CA ARG A 224 9.94 15.30 10.70
C ARG A 224 9.80 16.37 9.61
N ARG A 225 10.90 17.05 9.25
CA ARG A 225 10.90 18.10 8.23
C ARG A 225 10.49 17.57 6.84
N GLU A 226 10.80 16.33 6.48
CA GLU A 226 10.41 15.75 5.19
C GLU A 226 8.91 15.42 5.16
N VAL A 227 8.42 14.79 6.23
CA VAL A 227 6.98 14.49 6.38
C VAL A 227 6.15 15.77 6.38
N VAL A 228 6.59 16.80 7.11
CA VAL A 228 5.90 18.10 7.13
C VAL A 228 5.93 18.77 5.75
N ARG A 229 7.06 18.77 5.01
CA ARG A 229 7.09 19.31 3.64
C ARG A 229 6.10 18.63 2.70
N LEU A 230 5.83 17.32 2.87
CA LEU A 230 4.80 16.62 2.10
C LEU A 230 3.39 17.08 2.47
N LEU A 231 3.10 17.31 3.75
CA LEU A 231 1.84 17.90 4.20
C LEU A 231 1.66 19.33 3.66
N ASP A 232 2.68 20.18 3.81
CA ASP A 232 2.71 21.56 3.28
C ASP A 232 2.50 21.60 1.75
N ALA A 233 2.96 20.56 1.03
CA ALA A 233 2.76 20.41 -0.41
C ALA A 233 1.31 20.09 -0.80
N THR A 234 0.50 19.51 0.08
CA THR A 234 -0.95 19.33 -0.17
C THR A 234 -1.74 20.63 -0.01
N GLY A 235 -1.30 21.54 0.86
CA GLY A 235 -1.96 22.84 1.07
C GLY A 235 -3.10 22.79 2.09
N ILE A 236 -3.09 21.77 2.95
CA ILE A 236 -3.93 21.70 4.15
C ILE A 236 -3.38 22.70 5.17
N ASP A 237 -3.70 23.97 4.98
CA ASP A 237 -3.50 25.01 6.00
C ASP A 237 -4.50 24.83 7.15
N GLN A 238 -4.29 25.52 8.27
CA GLN A 238 -5.23 25.47 9.38
C GLN A 238 -6.61 25.97 8.93
N ALA A 239 -7.62 25.12 9.10
CA ALA A 239 -9.01 25.52 8.91
C ALA A 239 -9.30 26.76 9.76
N ALA A 240 -9.94 27.77 9.16
CA ALA A 240 -10.50 28.89 9.92
C ALA A 240 -11.49 28.33 10.96
N GLY A 241 -11.17 28.54 12.24
CA GLY A 241 -11.95 28.07 13.39
C GLY A 241 -13.20 28.89 13.65
#